data_AF-M4M8A4-F1
#
_entry.id   AF-M4M8A4-F1
#
_cell.length_a   1.000
_cell.length_b   1.000
_cell.length_c   1.000
_cell.angle_alpha   90.00
_cell.angle_beta   90.00
_cell.angle_gamma   90.00
#
_symmetry.space_group_name_H-M   'P 1'
#
loop_
_entity.id
_entity.type
_entity.pdbx_description
1 polymer ?
#
loop_
_entity_poly.entity_id
_entity_poly.type
_entity_poly.pdbx_seq_one_letter_code
_entity_poly.pdbx_strand_id
1 'polypeptide(L)'
;EYLSQFKAYQNQQIYDTQGVSPNSWHEQRLAEYYVVGMDVCAIMGVDDGLHKSRWLRNIFTDPIGVMPECNVAEIDEPYVAPVSECMPLLL
;
A
#
# COMPACT_ATOMS: atom_id res chain seq x y z
N GLU A 1 -8.38 -12.80 22.90
CA GLU A 1 -9.82 -12.68 23.22
C GLU A 1 -10.40 -11.27 23.14
N TYR A 2 -9.65 -10.18 23.38
CA TYR A 2 -10.21 -8.83 23.28
C TYR A 2 -10.48 -8.38 21.83
N LEU A 3 -9.58 -8.74 20.89
CA LEU A 3 -9.71 -8.35 19.49
C LEU A 3 -10.96 -8.91 18.78
N SER A 4 -11.45 -10.10 19.19
CA SER A 4 -12.61 -10.74 18.56
C SER A 4 -13.94 -10.03 18.82
N GLN A 5 -13.96 -9.05 19.73
CA GLN A 5 -15.14 -8.24 20.02
C GLN A 5 -15.33 -7.10 18.99
N PHE A 6 -14.28 -6.73 18.26
CA PHE A 6 -14.37 -5.66 17.27
C PHE A 6 -15.06 -6.14 15.99
N LYS A 7 -15.95 -5.31 15.43
CA LYS A 7 -16.57 -5.58 14.13
C LYS A 7 -15.54 -5.80 13.02
N ALA A 8 -14.43 -5.05 13.05
CA ALA A 8 -13.35 -5.22 12.08
C ALA A 8 -12.75 -6.64 12.13
N TYR A 9 -12.60 -7.24 13.32
CA TYR A 9 -12.14 -8.62 13.46
C TYR A 9 -13.20 -9.61 12.94
N GLN A 10 -14.45 -9.42 13.33
CA GLN A 10 -15.57 -10.27 12.91
C GLN A 10 -15.76 -10.26 11.39
N ASN A 11 -15.53 -9.11 10.75
CA ASN A 11 -15.62 -8.92 9.31
C ASN A 11 -14.31 -9.27 8.56
N GLN A 12 -13.27 -9.70 9.27
CA GLN A 12 -11.95 -9.98 8.69
C GLN A 12 -11.31 -8.78 7.97
N GLN A 13 -11.55 -7.57 8.47
CA GLN A 13 -11.06 -6.30 7.93
C GLN A 13 -9.96 -5.71 8.82
N ILE A 14 -8.94 -6.53 9.14
CA ILE A 14 -7.76 -6.06 9.88
C ILE A 14 -6.58 -6.09 8.92
N TYR A 15 -5.97 -4.92 8.76
CA TYR A 15 -4.86 -4.70 7.84
C TYR A 15 -3.61 -4.32 8.64
N ASP A 16 -2.53 -5.04 8.35
CA ASP A 16 -1.23 -4.84 8.94
C ASP A 16 -0.44 -3.81 8.14
N THR A 17 0.12 -2.83 8.86
CA THR A 17 0.95 -1.75 8.34
C THR A 17 2.45 -2.02 8.52
N GLN A 18 2.82 -3.04 9.31
CA GLN A 18 4.20 -3.35 9.70
C GLN A 18 5.03 -3.97 8.56
N GLY A 19 4.55 -3.94 7.33
CA GLY A 19 5.37 -4.23 6.16
C GLY A 19 5.94 -5.65 6.13
N VAL A 20 5.40 -6.61 6.87
CA VAL A 20 5.85 -8.01 6.78
C VAL A 20 5.19 -8.67 5.56
N SER A 21 5.17 -7.97 4.43
CA SER A 21 4.68 -8.33 3.11
C SER A 21 5.85 -8.10 2.14
N PRO A 22 5.92 -8.73 0.95
CA PRO A 22 7.00 -8.45 -0.01
C PRO A 22 7.17 -6.97 -0.37
N ASN A 23 6.18 -6.12 -0.05
CA ASN A 23 6.23 -4.67 -0.16
C ASN A 23 6.21 -4.05 1.25
N SER A 24 7.30 -4.14 2.00
CA SER A 24 7.39 -3.55 3.34
C SER A 24 7.37 -2.01 3.28
N TRP A 25 6.49 -1.37 4.06
CA TRP A 25 6.33 0.09 4.04
C TRP A 25 7.56 0.81 4.61
N HIS A 26 8.39 1.36 3.73
CA HIS A 26 9.45 2.31 4.08
C HIS A 26 9.03 3.69 3.56
N GLU A 27 8.62 4.56 4.49
CA GLU A 27 7.86 5.80 4.27
C GLU A 27 8.38 6.79 3.21
N GLN A 28 9.59 6.61 2.66
CA GLN A 28 10.16 7.56 1.69
C GLN A 28 10.99 6.95 0.55
N ARG A 29 11.03 5.62 0.36
CA ARG A 29 11.93 5.01 -0.65
C ARG A 29 11.30 4.03 -1.62
N LEU A 30 10.27 3.28 -1.21
CA LEU A 30 9.65 2.25 -2.06
C LEU A 30 8.13 2.38 -2.14
N ALA A 31 7.51 3.03 -1.16
CA ALA A 31 6.07 3.21 -1.07
C ALA A 31 5.69 4.67 -1.29
N GLU A 32 5.27 5.00 -2.50
CA GLU A 32 4.76 6.33 -2.82
C GLU A 32 3.45 6.61 -2.08
N TYR A 33 3.30 7.80 -1.51
CA TYR A 33 2.09 8.21 -0.78
C TYR A 33 0.81 8.02 -1.59
N TYR A 34 0.86 8.25 -2.91
CA TYR A 34 -0.28 8.04 -3.79
C TYR A 34 -0.70 6.56 -3.81
N VAL A 35 0.26 5.64 -3.96
CA VAL A 35 -0.01 4.20 -4.02
C VAL A 35 -0.55 3.69 -2.68
N VAL A 36 -0.01 4.17 -1.56
CA VAL A 36 -0.53 3.86 -0.22
C VAL A 36 -1.95 4.40 -0.03
N GLY A 37 -2.23 5.62 -0.53
CA GLY A 37 -3.58 6.18 -0.53
C GLY A 37 -4.57 5.32 -1.34
N MET A 38 -4.14 4.83 -2.51
CA MET A 38 -4.94 3.93 -3.33
C MET A 38 -5.20 2.57 -2.66
N ASP A 39 -4.24 2.03 -1.88
CA ASP A 39 -4.48 0.83 -1.06
C ASP A 39 -5.63 1.06 -0.07
N VAL A 40 -5.68 2.23 0.57
CA VAL A 40 -6.78 2.61 1.47
C VAL A 40 -8.11 2.72 0.71
N CYS A 41 -8.11 3.33 -0.47
CA CYS A 41 -9.31 3.40 -1.32
C CYS A 41 -9.83 2.01 -1.69
N ALA A 42 -8.95 1.07 -2.04
CA ALA A 42 -9.33 -0.30 -2.36
C ALA A 42 -9.90 -1.05 -1.15
N ILE A 43 -9.32 -0.86 0.04
CA ILE A 43 -9.85 -1.44 1.29
C ILE A 43 -11.25 -0.90 1.61
N MET A 44 -11.46 0.40 1.38
CA MET A 44 -12.76 1.03 1.60
C MET A 44 -13.79 0.71 0.50
N GLY A 45 -13.37 0.05 -0.59
CA GLY A 45 -14.23 -0.27 -1.74
C GLY A 45 -14.66 0.97 -2.52
N VAL A 46 -13.82 2.00 -2.56
CA VAL A 46 -14.05 3.27 -3.29
C VAL A 46 -13.04 3.49 -4.42
N ASP A 47 -12.24 2.47 -4.74
CA ASP A 47 -11.33 2.49 -5.86
C ASP A 47 -12.05 2.23 -7.20
N ASP A 48 -11.32 2.41 -8.29
CA ASP A 48 -11.79 2.16 -9.65
C ASP A 48 -11.76 0.66 -10.04
N GLY A 49 -11.33 -0.22 -9.13
CA GLY A 49 -11.17 -1.65 -9.34
C GLY A 49 -9.91 -2.03 -10.15
N LEU A 50 -9.13 -1.05 -10.61
CA LEU A 50 -7.88 -1.28 -11.35
C LEU A 50 -6.67 -1.35 -10.41
N HIS A 51 -6.77 -0.70 -9.24
CA HIS A 51 -5.72 -0.71 -8.25
C HIS A 51 -5.57 -2.09 -7.59
N LYS A 52 -4.32 -2.53 -7.43
CA LYS A 52 -4.01 -3.74 -6.66
C LYS A 52 -3.29 -3.31 -5.40
N SER A 53 -3.89 -3.59 -4.24
CA SER A 53 -3.27 -3.32 -2.93
C SER A 53 -1.92 -4.03 -2.82
N ARG A 54 -0.91 -3.32 -2.30
CA ARG A 54 0.48 -3.84 -2.22
C ARG A 54 1.06 -3.73 -0.82
N TRP A 55 0.78 -2.66 -0.12
CA TRP A 55 1.39 -2.26 1.15
C TRP A 55 0.57 -2.71 2.35
N LEU A 56 -0.77 -2.61 2.26
CA LEU A 56 -1.66 -2.97 3.36
C LEU A 56 -2.12 -4.43 3.25
N ARG A 57 -1.58 -5.27 4.13
CA ARG A 57 -1.81 -6.73 4.15
C ARG A 57 -3.03 -7.06 5.00
N ASN A 58 -4.01 -7.77 4.46
CA ASN A 58 -5.08 -8.35 5.28
C ASN A 58 -4.53 -9.55 6.08
N ILE A 59 -4.62 -9.49 7.41
CA ILE A 59 -4.01 -10.52 8.26
C ILE A 59 -4.65 -11.91 8.14
N PHE A 60 -5.87 -11.97 7.61
CA PHE A 60 -6.66 -13.19 7.48
C PHE A 60 -6.49 -13.84 6.10
N THR A 61 -6.34 -13.06 5.04
CA THR A 61 -6.29 -13.57 3.65
C THR A 61 -4.89 -13.58 3.06
N ASP A 62 -4.02 -12.68 3.49
CA ASP A 62 -2.75 -12.46 2.83
C ASP A 62 -1.60 -13.06 3.65
N PRO A 63 -0.67 -13.80 3.01
CA PRO A 63 0.44 -14.42 3.71
C PRO A 63 1.38 -13.36 4.29
N ILE A 64 1.99 -13.69 5.43
CA ILE A 64 3.13 -12.94 5.95
C ILE A 64 4.29 -13.10 4.94
N GLY A 65 4.69 -12.01 4.31
CA GLY A 65 5.88 -11.91 3.49
C GLY A 65 7.18 -11.87 4.30
N VAL A 66 8.29 -11.66 3.60
CA VAL A 66 9.63 -11.56 4.20
C VAL A 66 10.12 -10.14 3.93
N MET A 67 10.62 -9.46 4.97
CA MET A 67 11.24 -8.15 4.81
C MET A 67 12.53 -8.32 4.01
N PRO A 68 12.63 -7.73 2.80
CA PRO A 68 13.86 -7.81 2.03
C PRO A 68 14.98 -7.04 2.74
N GLU A 69 16.22 -7.52 2.61
CA GLU A 69 17.39 -6.74 3.04
C GLU A 69 17.49 -5.48 2.18
N CYS A 70 17.36 -4.32 2.82
CA CYS A 70 17.42 -3.01 2.18
C CYS A 70 18.88 -2.66 1.83
N ASN A 71 19.42 -3.26 0.77
CA ASN A 71 20.73 -2.94 0.18
C ASN A 71 20.60 -2.00 -1.02
N VAL A 72 19.95 -0.86 -0.83
CA VAL A 72 19.93 0.19 -1.86
C VAL A 72 21.13 1.10 -1.62
N ALA A 73 22.08 1.12 -2.56
CA ALA A 73 23.03 2.22 -2.66
C ALA A 73 22.24 3.54 -2.65
N GLU A 74 22.76 4.59 -2.02
CA GLU A 74 22.08 5.90 -1.95
C GLU A 74 21.55 6.28 -3.33
N ILE A 75 20.23 6.42 -3.41
CA ILE A 75 19.54 6.85 -4.63
C ILE A 75 19.57 8.38 -4.58
N ASP A 76 20.59 8.99 -5.18
CA ASP A 76 20.70 10.46 -5.31
C ASP A 76 19.71 11.04 -6.33
N GLU A 77 18.97 10.19 -7.05
CA GLU A 77 18.07 10.64 -8.11
C GLU A 77 16.66 10.95 -7.58
N PRO A 78 16.15 12.18 -7.79
CA PRO A 78 14.79 12.53 -7.41
C PRO A 78 13.78 11.73 -8.23
N TYR A 79 12.72 11.26 -7.56
CA TYR A 79 11.61 10.55 -8.17
C TYR A 79 10.93 11.37 -9.28
N VAL A 80 10.79 10.79 -10.47
CA VAL A 80 10.04 11.36 -11.60
C VAL A 80 8.70 10.64 -11.70
N ALA A 81 7.61 11.34 -11.35
CA ALA A 81 6.27 10.77 -11.43
C ALA A 81 5.92 10.41 -12.89
N PRO A 82 5.22 9.28 -13.14
CA PRO A 82 4.81 8.85 -14.48
C PRO A 82 3.76 9.78 -15.14
N VAL A 83 3.32 10.83 -14.43
CA VAL A 83 2.25 11.76 -14.85
C VAL A 83 2.78 13.14 -15.26
N SER A 84 4.00 13.22 -15.78
CA SER A 84 4.60 14.49 -16.23
C SER A 84 4.00 15.04 -17.54
N GLU A 85 3.10 14.30 -18.20
CA GLU A 85 2.43 14.73 -19.44
C GLU A 85 0.94 15.03 -19.21
N CYS A 86 0.64 16.02 -18.39
CA CYS A 86 -0.69 16.64 -18.39
C CYS A 86 -0.85 17.49 -19.66
N MET A 87 -1.56 16.98 -20.67
CA MET A 87 -1.99 17.80 -21.80
C MET A 87 -3.25 18.60 -21.44
N PRO A 88 -3.30 19.91 -21.73
CA PRO A 88 -4.51 20.70 -21.51
C PRO A 88 -5.65 20.14 -22.37
N LEU A 89 -6.82 19.96 -21.77
CA LEU A 89 -8.04 19.67 -22.51
C LEU A 89 -8.34 20.87 -23.42
N LEU A 90 -8.20 20.68 -24.73
CA LEU A 90 -8.69 21.63 -25.72
C LEU A 90 -10.22 21.56 -25.67
N LEU A 91 -10.83 22.59 -25.05
CA LEU A 91 -12.27 22.88 -25.11
C LEU A 91 -12.65 23.45 -26.47
#